data_AF-A0AAF0MK78-F1
#
_entry.id   AF-A0AAF0MK78-F1
#
_cell.length_a   1.000
_cell.length_b   1.000
_cell.length_c   1.000
_cell.angle_alpha   90.00
_cell.angle_beta   90.00
_cell.angle_gamma   90.00
#
_symmetry.space_group_name_H-M   'P 1'
#
loop_
_entity.id
_entity.type
_entity.pdbx_description
1 polymer ?
#
loop_
_entity_poly.entity_id
_entity_poly.type
_entity_poly.pdbx_seq_one_letter_code
_entity_poly.pdbx_strand_id
1 'polypeptide(L)'
;MSLLVVVAVALVMLFVVRAYQDHRPYVASADEAAKQDMRTVTALNAFIEANGGLPRWRDYDEPQGTSLTAPYRTLHHTSVCDNTGLLGFSSSVAGQRNDVTLLSTSKITPRAVLDNAERAWSKYDVKRGGDNRGLNTWTQVSFSGGRTGPTFYVNYYGDDPDAKVNIIILAASVCKAL
;
A
#
# COMPACT_ATOMS: atom_id res chain seq x y z
N MET A 1 -9.66 46.03 16.24
CA MET A 1 -9.33 44.60 16.32
C MET A 1 -7.98 44.48 17.01
N SER A 2 -7.91 43.87 18.20
CA SER A 2 -6.67 43.82 18.99
C SER A 2 -5.63 42.89 18.35
N LEU A 3 -4.35 43.20 18.53
CA LEU A 3 -3.21 42.42 17.99
C LEU A 3 -3.32 40.92 18.32
N LEU A 4 -3.87 40.60 19.48
CA LEU A 4 -4.12 39.24 19.97
C LEU A 4 -5.12 38.45 19.10
N VAL A 5 -6.14 39.12 18.56
CA VAL A 5 -7.13 38.51 17.64
C VAL A 5 -6.50 38.24 16.28
N VAL A 6 -5.63 39.14 15.79
CA VAL A 6 -4.91 38.95 14.52
C VAL A 6 -3.96 37.75 14.59
N VAL A 7 -3.20 37.63 15.69
CA VAL A 7 -2.27 36.51 15.91
C VAL A 7 -3.02 35.18 16.06
N ALA A 8 -4.15 35.16 16.78
CA ALA A 8 -4.96 33.96 16.92
C ALA A 8 -5.52 33.48 15.56
N VAL A 9 -6.04 34.40 14.74
CA VAL A 9 -6.54 34.08 13.40
C VAL A 9 -5.42 33.59 12.47
N ALA A 10 -4.25 34.23 12.52
CA ALA A 10 -3.09 33.81 11.73
C ALA A 10 -2.59 32.40 12.12
N LEU A 11 -2.54 32.08 13.42
CA LEU A 11 -2.17 30.76 13.90
C LEU A 11 -3.18 29.70 13.48
N VAL A 12 -4.48 29.97 13.61
CA VAL A 12 -5.55 29.06 13.14
C VAL A 12 -5.42 28.80 11.64
N MET A 13 -5.22 29.84 10.83
CA MET A 13 -4.98 29.69 9.38
C MET A 13 -3.74 28.84 9.08
N LEU A 14 -2.65 29.03 9.84
CA LEU A 14 -1.40 28.29 9.65
C LEU A 14 -1.54 26.81 10.04
N PHE A 15 -2.29 26.51 11.11
CA PHE A 15 -2.64 25.13 11.49
C PHE A 15 -3.58 24.47 10.46
N VAL A 16 -4.54 25.23 9.90
CA VAL A 16 -5.42 24.73 8.82
C VAL A 16 -4.61 24.45 7.56
N VAL A 17 -3.70 25.34 7.15
CA VAL A 17 -2.83 25.13 5.97
C VAL A 17 -1.90 23.94 6.17
N ARG A 18 -1.31 23.79 7.37
CA ARG A 18 -0.45 22.64 7.69
C ARG A 18 -1.23 21.33 7.69
N ALA A 19 -2.42 21.31 8.29
CA ALA A 19 -3.32 20.15 8.24
C ALA A 19 -3.77 19.81 6.80
N TYR A 20 -3.90 20.80 5.91
CA TYR A 20 -4.14 20.59 4.47
C TYR A 20 -2.92 20.04 3.70
N GLN A 21 -1.70 20.25 4.21
CA GLN A 21 -0.46 19.73 3.62
C GLN A 21 -0.13 18.31 4.10
N ASP A 22 -0.58 17.94 5.30
CA ASP A 22 -0.18 16.70 5.95
C ASP A 22 -0.75 15.42 5.29
N HIS A 23 -1.79 15.52 4.43
CA HIS A 23 -2.44 14.34 3.80
C HIS A 23 -2.50 14.37 2.27
N ARG A 24 -1.58 15.08 1.61
CA ARG A 24 -1.38 14.92 0.16
C ARG A 24 -0.47 13.71 -0.13
N PRO A 25 -0.85 12.81 -1.04
CA PRO A 25 0.05 11.75 -1.48
C PRO A 25 1.29 12.37 -2.14
N TYR A 26 2.45 11.75 -1.97
CA TYR A 26 3.63 12.16 -2.72
C TYR A 26 3.47 11.79 -4.18
N VAL A 27 3.69 12.76 -5.05
CA VAL A 27 3.66 12.60 -6.50
C VAL A 27 5.10 12.63 -7.01
N ALA A 28 5.57 11.48 -7.50
CA ALA A 28 6.89 11.28 -8.07
C ALA A 28 6.97 11.83 -9.51
N SER A 29 8.20 12.14 -9.95
CA SER A 29 8.49 12.33 -11.37
C SER A 29 8.36 11.00 -12.12
N ALA A 30 8.27 11.04 -13.46
CA ALA A 30 8.17 9.83 -14.28
C ALA A 30 9.35 8.86 -14.04
N ASP A 31 10.58 9.38 -14.00
CA ASP A 31 11.78 8.57 -13.76
C ASP A 31 11.79 7.94 -12.36
N GLU A 32 11.34 8.69 -11.36
CA GLU A 32 11.26 8.16 -9.99
C GLU A 32 10.14 7.12 -9.88
N ALA A 33 8.98 7.37 -10.48
CA ALA A 33 7.90 6.38 -10.53
C ALA A 33 8.36 5.07 -11.19
N ALA A 34 9.09 5.13 -12.31
CA ALA A 34 9.63 3.94 -12.98
C ALA A 34 10.64 3.17 -12.09
N LYS A 35 11.50 3.87 -11.35
CA LYS A 35 12.38 3.23 -10.36
C LYS A 35 11.59 2.56 -9.24
N GLN A 36 10.51 3.18 -8.78
CA GLN A 36 9.67 2.63 -7.73
C GLN A 36 8.84 1.44 -8.21
N ASP A 37 8.39 1.41 -9.46
CA ASP A 37 7.77 0.24 -10.08
C ASP A 37 8.73 -0.96 -10.02
N MET A 38 9.99 -0.78 -10.46
CA MET A 38 11.00 -1.84 -10.40
C MET A 38 11.26 -2.33 -8.97
N ARG A 39 11.36 -1.40 -7.99
CA ARG A 39 11.53 -1.76 -6.58
C ARG A 39 10.34 -2.53 -6.03
N THR A 40 9.12 -2.12 -6.38
CA THR A 40 7.88 -2.77 -5.96
C THR A 40 7.77 -4.18 -6.53
N VAL A 41 8.06 -4.35 -7.83
CA VAL A 41 8.09 -5.66 -8.49
C VAL A 41 9.13 -6.59 -7.86
N THR A 42 10.31 -6.06 -7.53
CA THR A 42 11.37 -6.84 -6.87
C THR A 42 10.93 -7.32 -5.49
N ALA A 43 10.37 -6.43 -4.67
CA ALA A 43 9.85 -6.77 -3.35
C ALA A 43 8.66 -7.74 -3.43
N LEU A 44 7.79 -7.60 -4.44
CA LEU A 44 6.69 -8.52 -4.68
C LEU A 44 7.16 -9.94 -5.01
N ASN A 45 8.13 -10.08 -5.92
CA ASN A 45 8.69 -11.38 -6.24
C ASN A 45 9.34 -12.03 -5.00
N ALA A 46 10.07 -11.27 -4.18
CA ALA A 46 10.62 -11.78 -2.93
C ALA A 46 9.53 -12.24 -1.95
N PHE A 47 8.41 -11.54 -1.87
CA PHE A 47 7.24 -11.95 -1.08
C PHE A 47 6.63 -13.25 -1.59
N ILE A 48 6.43 -13.37 -2.90
CA ILE A 48 5.86 -14.56 -3.55
C ILE A 48 6.72 -15.78 -3.22
N GLU A 49 8.03 -15.68 -3.43
CA GLU A 49 8.99 -16.77 -3.15
C GLU A 49 8.98 -17.15 -1.67
N ALA A 50 9.04 -16.17 -0.77
CA ALA A 50 9.01 -16.42 0.67
C ALA A 50 7.71 -17.08 1.15
N ASN A 51 6.62 -16.96 0.38
CA ASN A 51 5.30 -17.47 0.72
C ASN A 51 4.86 -18.66 -0.13
N GLY A 52 5.79 -19.46 -0.64
CA GLY A 52 5.50 -20.71 -1.32
C GLY A 52 5.40 -20.61 -2.84
N GLY A 53 5.91 -19.52 -3.42
CA GLY A 53 6.05 -19.33 -4.86
C GLY A 53 4.72 -19.09 -5.59
N LEU A 54 4.81 -18.90 -6.90
CA LEU A 54 3.65 -18.61 -7.75
C LEU A 54 2.47 -19.58 -7.61
N PRO A 55 2.62 -20.90 -7.40
CA PRO A 55 1.45 -21.79 -7.27
C PRO A 55 0.51 -21.41 -6.13
N ARG A 56 0.98 -20.64 -5.14
CA ARG A 56 0.18 -20.15 -4.01
C ARG A 56 -0.54 -18.84 -4.29
N TRP A 57 -0.26 -18.16 -5.39
CA TRP A 57 -0.74 -16.83 -5.69
C TRP A 57 -1.30 -16.77 -7.10
N ARG A 58 -2.41 -16.08 -7.27
CA ARG A 58 -2.96 -15.75 -8.59
C ARG A 58 -3.30 -14.28 -8.63
N ASP A 59 -3.41 -13.75 -9.84
CA ASP A 59 -3.99 -12.42 -10.00
C ASP A 59 -5.44 -12.42 -9.51
N TYR A 60 -5.86 -11.35 -8.85
CA TYR A 60 -7.22 -11.21 -8.34
C TYR A 60 -8.22 -10.99 -9.47
N ASP A 61 -7.82 -10.23 -10.50
CA ASP A 61 -8.69 -9.83 -11.60
C ASP A 61 -8.68 -10.82 -12.78
N GLU A 62 -7.76 -11.79 -12.77
CA GLU A 62 -7.74 -12.84 -13.78
C GLU A 62 -8.63 -14.05 -13.40
N PRO A 63 -9.45 -14.58 -14.34
CA PRO A 63 -10.20 -15.80 -14.13
C PRO A 63 -9.28 -16.99 -13.81
N GLN A 64 -9.80 -17.98 -13.09
CA GLN A 64 -9.07 -19.19 -12.72
C GLN A 64 -8.35 -19.82 -13.92
N GLY A 65 -7.02 -19.69 -14.02
CA GLY A 65 -6.24 -20.42 -15.03
C GLY A 65 -4.99 -19.74 -15.57
N THR A 66 -4.88 -18.42 -15.52
CA THR A 66 -3.62 -17.74 -15.86
C THR A 66 -2.77 -17.61 -14.60
N SER A 67 -1.93 -18.63 -14.40
CA SER A 67 -0.83 -18.53 -13.44
C SER A 67 0.01 -17.33 -13.82
N LEU A 68 0.26 -16.44 -12.86
CA LEU A 68 1.29 -15.40 -12.92
C LEU A 68 2.53 -15.99 -13.62
N THR A 69 3.02 -15.37 -14.70
CA THR A 69 4.24 -15.84 -15.36
C THR A 69 5.44 -15.38 -14.53
N ALA A 70 6.25 -16.33 -14.03
CA ALA A 70 7.47 -15.99 -13.29
C ALA A 70 8.55 -15.40 -14.20
N PRO A 71 9.38 -14.49 -13.67
CA PRO A 71 9.11 -13.64 -12.52
C PRO A 71 8.01 -12.63 -12.86
N TYR A 72 7.29 -12.12 -11.86
CA TYR A 72 6.38 -11.01 -12.10
C TYR A 72 7.19 -9.83 -12.64
N ARG A 73 6.84 -9.32 -13.82
CA ARG A 73 7.68 -8.34 -14.54
C ARG A 73 7.21 -6.91 -14.39
N THR A 74 5.91 -6.71 -14.24
CA THR A 74 5.29 -5.38 -14.27
C THR A 74 4.10 -5.31 -13.33
N LEU A 75 3.89 -4.14 -12.74
CA LEU A 75 2.61 -3.74 -12.20
C LEU A 75 1.70 -3.42 -13.39
N HIS A 76 0.49 -3.98 -13.45
CA HIS A 76 -0.35 -3.97 -14.65
C HIS A 76 -1.75 -3.41 -14.40
N HIS A 77 -2.13 -3.22 -13.14
CA HIS A 77 -3.28 -2.42 -12.77
C HIS A 77 -2.90 -0.97 -12.55
N THR A 78 -3.88 -0.08 -12.67
CA THR A 78 -3.73 1.35 -12.38
C THR A 78 -4.79 1.77 -11.38
N SER A 79 -4.37 2.28 -10.22
CA SER A 79 -5.24 2.87 -9.22
C SER A 79 -5.02 4.37 -9.06
N VAL A 80 -6.03 5.05 -8.55
CA VAL A 80 -5.98 6.50 -8.30
C VAL A 80 -5.36 6.80 -6.95
N CYS A 81 -4.59 7.89 -6.92
CA CYS A 81 -4.11 8.49 -5.70
C CYS A 81 -5.00 9.66 -5.34
N ASP A 82 -5.70 9.58 -4.22
CA ASP A 82 -6.60 10.64 -3.80
C ASP A 82 -5.99 11.53 -2.72
N ASN A 83 -6.31 12.83 -2.80
CA ASN A 83 -6.06 13.75 -1.69
C ASN A 83 -7.04 13.45 -0.56
N THR A 84 -6.55 13.10 0.64
CA THR A 84 -7.41 12.90 1.81
C THR A 84 -7.60 14.24 2.52
N GLY A 85 -8.83 14.76 2.54
CA GLY A 85 -9.19 15.97 3.29
C GLY A 85 -9.32 15.72 4.80
N LEU A 86 -9.55 16.80 5.56
CA LEU A 86 -9.59 16.85 7.04
C LEU A 86 -10.67 15.97 7.72
N LEU A 87 -11.49 15.27 6.92
CA LEU A 87 -12.61 14.44 7.37
C LEU A 87 -12.67 13.08 6.64
N GLY A 88 -11.58 12.66 5.98
CA GLY A 88 -11.54 11.41 5.22
C GLY A 88 -12.22 11.48 3.85
N PHE A 89 -12.77 12.64 3.46
CA PHE A 89 -13.31 12.86 2.12
C PHE A 89 -12.20 13.11 1.11
N SER A 90 -12.23 12.37 0.00
CA SER A 90 -11.38 12.58 -1.17
C SER A 90 -11.74 13.92 -1.82
N SER A 91 -10.79 14.86 -1.90
CA SER A 91 -11.05 16.20 -2.46
C SER A 91 -10.72 16.33 -3.94
N SER A 92 -9.94 15.39 -4.49
CA SER A 92 -9.56 15.29 -5.92
C SER A 92 -8.55 14.17 -6.15
N VAL A 93 -8.52 13.63 -7.37
CA VAL A 93 -7.45 12.73 -7.83
C VAL A 93 -6.14 13.52 -7.91
N ALA A 94 -5.18 13.13 -7.11
CA ALA A 94 -3.84 13.70 -7.04
C ALA A 94 -2.87 13.08 -8.06
N GLY A 95 -3.16 11.88 -8.55
CA GLY A 95 -2.31 11.16 -9.48
C GLY A 95 -2.81 9.74 -9.75
N GLN A 96 -2.02 8.98 -10.50
CA GLN A 96 -2.19 7.54 -10.68
C GLN A 96 -1.01 6.80 -10.08
N ARG A 97 -1.19 5.52 -9.77
CA ARG A 97 -0.11 4.60 -9.45
C ARG A 97 -0.34 3.29 -10.17
N ASN A 98 0.74 2.58 -10.46
CA ASN A 98 0.65 1.22 -10.96
C ASN A 98 0.58 0.26 -9.76
N ASP A 99 -0.20 -0.81 -9.88
CA ASP A 99 -0.33 -1.84 -8.85
C ASP A 99 -0.62 -3.24 -9.41
N VAL A 100 -0.71 -4.20 -8.50
CA VAL A 100 -1.17 -5.58 -8.72
C VAL A 100 -1.87 -6.06 -7.46
N THR A 101 -2.98 -6.79 -7.65
CA THR A 101 -3.68 -7.45 -6.55
C THR A 101 -3.55 -8.96 -6.72
N LEU A 102 -3.00 -9.64 -5.71
CA LEU A 102 -2.87 -11.09 -5.67
C LEU A 102 -3.87 -11.69 -4.69
N LEU A 103 -4.41 -12.85 -5.04
CA LEU A 103 -5.21 -13.69 -4.15
C LEU A 103 -4.47 -15.00 -3.89
N SER A 104 -4.48 -15.46 -2.64
CA SER A 104 -4.01 -16.80 -2.31
C SER A 104 -4.88 -17.87 -2.97
N THR A 105 -4.25 -18.88 -3.58
CA THR A 105 -4.97 -19.99 -4.23
C THR A 105 -5.52 -21.03 -3.25
N SER A 106 -5.08 -20.97 -1.99
CA SER A 106 -5.51 -21.87 -0.91
C SER A 106 -5.53 -21.16 0.44
N LYS A 107 -6.22 -21.74 1.43
CA LYS A 107 -6.29 -21.18 2.77
C LYS A 107 -4.92 -21.27 3.47
N ILE A 108 -4.41 -20.13 3.90
CA ILE A 108 -3.12 -19.98 4.59
C ILE A 108 -3.30 -19.13 5.84
N THR A 109 -2.38 -19.26 6.79
CA THR A 109 -2.45 -18.53 8.06
C THR A 109 -1.87 -17.11 7.89
N PRO A 110 -2.62 -16.05 8.22
CA PRO A 110 -2.16 -14.67 8.13
C PRO A 110 -0.83 -14.41 8.84
N ARG A 111 -0.66 -14.91 10.07
CA ARG A 111 0.60 -14.77 10.83
C ARG A 111 1.80 -15.28 10.05
N ALA A 112 1.72 -16.49 9.49
CA ALA A 112 2.81 -17.09 8.73
C ALA A 112 3.16 -16.25 7.49
N VAL A 113 2.16 -15.70 6.80
CA VAL A 113 2.37 -14.83 5.65
C VAL A 113 3.05 -13.53 6.04
N LEU A 114 2.59 -12.90 7.12
CA LEU A 114 3.17 -11.66 7.64
C LEU A 114 4.62 -11.85 8.10
N ASP A 115 4.93 -12.92 8.83
CA ASP A 115 6.28 -13.22 9.30
C ASP A 115 7.27 -13.49 8.15
N ASN A 116 6.82 -14.24 7.13
CA ASN A 116 7.61 -14.48 5.92
C ASN A 116 7.83 -13.18 5.13
N ALA A 117 6.79 -12.38 5.02
CA ALA A 117 6.83 -11.11 4.31
C ALA A 117 7.79 -10.12 4.97
N GLU A 118 7.73 -9.99 6.30
CA GLU A 118 8.66 -9.16 7.07
C GLU A 118 10.12 -9.58 6.86
N ARG A 119 10.41 -10.89 6.90
CA ARG A 119 11.74 -11.43 6.59
C ARG A 119 12.19 -11.10 5.17
N ALA A 120 11.31 -11.29 4.17
CA ALA A 120 11.63 -11.02 2.77
C ALA A 120 11.88 -9.53 2.53
N TRP A 121 11.02 -8.67 3.08
CA TRP A 121 10.98 -7.24 2.85
C TRP A 121 11.99 -6.44 3.66
N SER A 122 12.46 -6.96 4.80
CA SER A 122 13.57 -6.36 5.54
C SER A 122 14.82 -6.10 4.68
N LYS A 123 15.03 -6.90 3.63
CA LYS A 123 16.11 -6.76 2.64
C LYS A 123 15.95 -5.57 1.70
N TYR A 124 14.75 -4.96 1.65
CA TYR A 124 14.38 -3.87 0.76
C TYR A 124 14.07 -2.57 1.52
N ASP A 125 14.45 -2.50 2.80
CA ASP A 125 14.16 -1.40 3.74
C ASP A 125 12.66 -1.21 4.06
N VAL A 126 11.85 -2.23 3.78
CA VAL A 126 10.38 -2.21 3.88
C VAL A 126 9.99 -2.79 5.25
N LYS A 127 9.63 -1.94 6.23
CA LYS A 127 9.31 -2.33 7.64
C LYS A 127 7.84 -2.10 8.02
N ARG A 128 7.22 -3.03 8.72
CA ARG A 128 5.81 -2.95 9.15
C ARG A 128 5.48 -1.69 9.97
N GLY A 129 4.53 -0.90 9.51
CA GLY A 129 4.07 0.38 10.09
C GLY A 129 2.89 0.26 11.05
N GLY A 130 2.55 -0.96 11.49
CA GLY A 130 1.48 -1.24 12.44
C GLY A 130 0.27 -1.93 11.81
N ASP A 131 -0.64 -2.40 12.66
CA ASP A 131 -1.88 -3.07 12.28
C ASP A 131 -3.06 -2.13 12.50
N ASN A 132 -3.76 -1.74 11.44
CA ASN A 132 -4.97 -0.92 11.57
C ASN A 132 -6.19 -1.85 11.71
N ARG A 133 -6.65 -2.09 12.95
CA ARG A 133 -7.79 -2.98 13.25
C ARG A 133 -9.11 -2.19 13.20
N GLY A 134 -10.04 -2.55 12.30
CA GLY A 134 -11.34 -1.90 12.11
C GLY A 134 -12.54 -2.87 12.03
N LEU A 135 -13.74 -2.36 11.67
CA LEU A 135 -15.06 -3.05 11.69
C LEU A 135 -15.20 -4.25 10.74
N ASN A 136 -14.33 -4.36 9.75
CA ASN A 136 -14.05 -5.57 9.01
C ASN A 136 -12.59 -5.87 9.34
N THR A 137 -12.25 -7.08 9.80
CA THR A 137 -10.89 -7.32 10.30
C THR A 137 -9.89 -7.24 9.16
N TRP A 138 -9.22 -6.10 9.00
CA TRP A 138 -8.24 -5.83 7.95
C TRP A 138 -6.90 -5.63 8.64
N THR A 139 -5.80 -5.95 7.97
CA THR A 139 -4.48 -5.49 8.40
C THR A 139 -3.86 -4.66 7.27
N GLN A 140 -3.98 -3.34 7.36
CA GLN A 140 -3.15 -2.48 6.53
C GLN A 140 -1.71 -2.58 7.04
N VAL A 141 -0.89 -3.42 6.43
CA VAL A 141 0.54 -3.48 6.74
C VAL A 141 1.28 -2.44 5.91
N SER A 142 1.28 -1.18 6.34
CA SER A 142 2.02 -0.14 5.60
C SER A 142 3.50 -0.32 5.86
N PHE A 143 4.27 -0.77 4.89
CA PHE A 143 5.69 -0.96 5.09
C PHE A 143 6.52 0.32 4.84
N SER A 144 7.61 0.52 5.58
CA SER A 144 8.39 1.75 5.59
C SER A 144 9.12 1.95 4.26
N GLY A 145 8.60 2.83 3.43
CA GLY A 145 9.36 3.54 2.40
C GLY A 145 9.15 5.05 2.49
N GLY A 146 8.50 5.49 3.57
CA GLY A 146 7.82 6.78 3.62
C GLY A 146 6.85 6.93 2.45
N ARG A 147 6.75 8.15 1.96
CA ARG A 147 6.00 8.54 0.76
C ARG A 147 6.63 8.04 -0.56
N THR A 148 7.79 7.36 -0.51
CA THR A 148 8.71 7.16 -1.66
C THR A 148 9.17 5.71 -1.86
N GLY A 149 8.52 4.72 -1.23
CA GLY A 149 8.94 3.31 -1.37
C GLY A 149 7.76 2.36 -1.58
N PRO A 150 8.06 1.05 -1.71
CA PRO A 150 7.05 0.03 -2.00
C PRO A 150 5.93 0.03 -0.95
N THR A 151 4.68 0.02 -1.40
CA THR A 151 3.52 -0.08 -0.52
C THR A 151 2.85 -1.43 -0.73
N PHE A 152 2.62 -2.17 0.36
CA PHE A 152 1.87 -3.43 0.33
C PHE A 152 0.70 -3.34 1.27
N TYR A 153 -0.43 -3.94 0.91
CA TYR A 153 -1.59 -4.09 1.77
C TYR A 153 -1.94 -5.57 1.84
N VAL A 154 -2.07 -6.14 3.05
CA VAL A 154 -2.36 -7.55 3.27
C VAL A 154 -3.74 -7.70 3.89
N ASN A 155 -4.74 -8.00 3.08
CA ASN A 155 -6.12 -8.14 3.52
C ASN A 155 -6.47 -9.63 3.74
N TYR A 156 -7.03 -9.94 4.90
CA TYR A 156 -7.54 -11.26 5.25
C TYR A 156 -8.72 -11.09 6.19
N TYR A 157 -9.78 -11.90 6.05
CA TYR A 157 -10.98 -11.74 6.87
C TYR A 157 -10.89 -12.55 8.18
N GLY A 158 -11.06 -11.89 9.33
CA GLY A 158 -11.21 -12.52 10.64
C GLY A 158 -10.22 -12.03 11.71
N ASP A 159 -10.61 -12.20 12.98
CA ASP A 159 -9.88 -11.71 14.16
C ASP A 159 -8.75 -12.64 14.63
N ASP A 160 -8.74 -13.88 14.14
CA ASP A 160 -7.73 -14.88 14.47
C ASP A 160 -6.63 -14.92 13.39
N PRO A 161 -5.43 -14.38 13.66
CA PRO A 161 -4.31 -14.41 12.70
C PRO A 161 -3.74 -15.82 12.51
N ASP A 162 -4.18 -16.81 13.30
CA ASP A 162 -3.79 -18.21 13.21
C ASP A 162 -4.80 -19.04 12.37
N ALA A 163 -6.00 -18.50 12.14
CA ALA A 163 -7.02 -19.13 11.29
C ALA A 163 -6.57 -19.18 9.83
N LYS A 164 -6.79 -20.33 9.18
CA LYS A 164 -6.50 -20.49 7.75
C LYS A 164 -7.60 -19.83 6.92
N VAL A 165 -7.24 -18.77 6.20
CA VAL A 165 -8.16 -17.97 5.37
C VAL A 165 -7.54 -17.71 4.00
N ASN A 166 -8.36 -17.25 3.05
CA ASN A 166 -7.82 -16.69 1.81
C ASN A 166 -7.31 -15.27 2.10
N ILE A 167 -6.17 -14.93 1.52
CA ILE A 167 -5.48 -13.65 1.70
C ILE A 167 -5.40 -12.92 0.37
N ILE A 168 -5.68 -11.62 0.39
CA ILE A 168 -5.53 -10.69 -0.72
C ILE A 168 -4.33 -9.78 -0.42
N ILE A 169 -3.45 -9.59 -1.39
CA ILE A 169 -2.29 -8.71 -1.28
C ILE A 169 -2.36 -7.66 -2.40
N LEU A 170 -2.37 -6.39 -2.06
CA LEU A 170 -2.19 -5.30 -3.02
C LEU A 170 -0.75 -4.79 -2.92
N ALA A 171 0.00 -4.84 -4.01
CA ALA A 171 1.33 -4.23 -4.13
C ALA A 171 1.25 -3.02 -5.05
N ALA A 172 1.57 -1.83 -4.52
CA ALA A 172 1.39 -0.56 -5.20
C ALA A 172 2.68 0.28 -5.21
N SER A 173 2.93 0.91 -6.36
CA SER A 173 3.99 1.91 -6.54
C SER A 173 3.62 3.26 -5.94
N VAL A 174 4.55 4.21 -6.01
CA VAL A 174 4.32 5.62 -5.64
C VAL A 174 3.36 6.28 -6.65
N CYS A 175 2.68 7.35 -6.23
CA CYS A 175 1.86 8.12 -7.15
C CYS A 175 2.73 8.88 -8.15
N LYS A 176 2.27 8.97 -9.39
CA LYS A 176 2.80 9.82 -10.46
C LYS A 176 1.71 10.77 -10.93
N ALA A 177 2.13 11.86 -11.56
CA ALA A 177 1.20 12.80 -12.17
C ALA A 177 0.35 12.09 -13.25
N LEU A 178 -0.88 12.57 -13.42
CA LEU A 178 -1.79 12.18 -14.51
C LEU A 178 -1.24 12.60 -15.88
#